data_AF-A0A1H8L0W7-F1
#
_entry.id   AF-A0A1H8L0W7-F1
#
_cell.length_a   1.000
_cell.length_b   1.000
_cell.length_c   1.000
_cell.angle_alpha   90.00
_cell.angle_beta   90.00
_cell.angle_gamma   90.00
#
_symmetry.space_group_name_H-M   'P 1'
#
loop_
_entity.id
_entity.type
_entity.pdbx_description
1 polymer ?
#
loop_
_entity_poly.entity_id
_entity_poly.type
_entity_poly.pdbx_seq_one_letter_code
_entity_poly.pdbx_strand_id
1 'polypeptide(L)'
;MQEPTDRRIVSSRHLAEGDGWETSEFEYGLIIAFNSFSRWMQRCMTAAGLPDLSSLEILVLHNTNHRDREKRLSDICFLLNIEDTHTVNYALRKLLKLDLLTSEKRGKEVFYRTSPSGQKLCQDYRALRKQCLLRILPNAGVDGAEQRKIAATLRAMSGLYDQASRAAASL
;
A
#
# COMPACT_ATOMS: atom_id res chain seq x y z
N MET A 1 -22.13 0.40 -39.98
CA MET A 1 -22.58 1.14 -38.78
C MET A 1 -21.43 1.05 -37.78
N GLN A 2 -20.63 2.11 -37.63
CA GLN A 2 -19.60 2.15 -36.59
C GLN A 2 -20.34 2.37 -35.27
N GLU A 3 -20.29 1.40 -34.36
CA GLU A 3 -20.72 1.62 -32.99
C GLU A 3 -19.95 2.83 -32.42
N PRO A 4 -20.61 3.68 -31.63
CA PRO A 4 -19.93 4.79 -30.98
C PRO A 4 -18.78 4.17 -30.19
N THR A 5 -17.54 4.51 -30.59
CA THR A 5 -16.35 4.02 -29.91
C THR A 5 -16.32 4.74 -28.58
N ASP A 6 -16.99 4.15 -27.59
CA ASP A 6 -16.84 4.57 -26.20
C ASP A 6 -15.35 4.56 -25.92
N ARG A 7 -14.81 5.75 -25.64
CA ARG A 7 -13.36 5.97 -25.70
C ARG A 7 -12.72 5.28 -24.50
N ARG A 8 -12.35 4.01 -24.69
CA ARG A 8 -11.73 3.17 -23.66
C ARG A 8 -10.53 3.89 -23.03
N ILE A 9 -10.58 4.08 -21.71
CA ILE A 9 -9.50 4.69 -20.93
C ILE A 9 -8.61 3.56 -20.40
N VAL A 10 -7.65 3.12 -21.21
CA VAL A 10 -6.79 1.97 -20.90
C VAL A 10 -5.32 2.30 -21.14
N SER A 11 -4.41 1.69 -20.36
CA SER A 11 -2.95 1.80 -20.60
C SER A 11 -2.51 1.03 -21.84
N SER A 12 -3.05 -0.18 -22.02
CA SER A 12 -2.60 -1.16 -23.00
C SER A 12 -3.77 -1.61 -23.85
N ARG A 13 -3.94 -0.99 -25.03
CA ARG A 13 -5.08 -1.26 -25.93
C ARG A 13 -5.25 -2.74 -26.29
N HIS A 14 -4.14 -3.47 -26.47
CA HIS A 14 -4.15 -4.89 -26.83
C HIS A 14 -4.71 -5.82 -25.73
N LEU A 15 -4.78 -5.36 -24.47
CA LEU A 15 -5.40 -6.12 -23.37
C LEU A 15 -6.90 -5.84 -23.26
N ALA A 16 -7.38 -4.78 -23.91
CA ALA A 16 -8.75 -4.30 -23.81
C ALA A 16 -9.58 -4.73 -25.03
N GLU A 17 -9.30 -5.90 -25.61
CA GLU A 17 -10.03 -6.47 -26.74
C GLU A 17 -10.97 -7.59 -26.26
N GLY A 18 -12.19 -7.64 -26.80
CA GLY A 18 -13.18 -8.67 -26.45
C GLY A 18 -13.93 -8.44 -25.14
N ASP A 19 -14.49 -9.52 -24.60
CA ASP A 19 -15.30 -9.51 -23.38
C ASP A 19 -14.42 -9.26 -22.15
N GLY A 20 -14.91 -8.43 -21.22
CA GLY A 20 -14.21 -8.12 -19.96
C GLY A 20 -13.13 -7.04 -20.07
N TRP A 21 -13.10 -6.28 -21.18
CA TRP A 21 -12.16 -5.18 -21.43
C TRP A 21 -12.15 -4.12 -20.31
N GLU A 22 -13.25 -3.99 -19.56
CA GLU A 22 -13.40 -3.08 -18.41
C GLU A 22 -12.35 -3.36 -17.32
N THR A 23 -11.85 -4.61 -17.24
CA THR A 23 -10.75 -5.00 -16.34
C THR A 23 -9.48 -4.21 -16.66
N SER A 24 -9.19 -3.99 -17.94
CA SER A 24 -8.03 -3.18 -18.36
C SER A 24 -8.15 -1.71 -17.96
N GLU A 25 -9.36 -1.17 -17.93
CA GLU A 25 -9.61 0.19 -17.45
C GLU A 25 -9.42 0.27 -15.92
N PHE A 26 -9.94 -0.71 -15.18
CA PHE A 26 -9.70 -0.83 -13.75
C PHE A 26 -8.20 -0.92 -13.42
N GLU A 27 -7.48 -1.80 -14.12
CA GLU A 27 -6.03 -1.99 -13.96
C GLU A 27 -5.25 -0.71 -14.25
N TYR A 28 -5.66 0.03 -15.29
CA TYR A 28 -5.05 1.32 -15.59
C TYR A 28 -5.26 2.32 -14.44
N GLY A 29 -6.47 2.39 -13.89
CA GLY A 29 -6.78 3.16 -12.70
C GLY A 29 -5.92 2.75 -11.49
N LEU A 30 -5.77 1.44 -11.26
CA LEU A 30 -4.94 0.88 -10.19
C LEU A 30 -3.46 1.29 -10.34
N ILE A 31 -2.90 1.23 -11.54
CA ILE A 31 -1.51 1.63 -11.82
C ILE A 31 -1.28 3.10 -11.47
N ILE A 32 -2.15 4.00 -11.95
CA ILE A 32 -2.00 5.44 -11.70
C ILE A 32 -2.22 5.75 -10.22
N ALA A 33 -3.22 5.12 -9.60
CA ALA A 33 -3.51 5.29 -8.18
C ALA A 33 -2.35 4.80 -7.30
N PHE A 34 -1.79 3.62 -7.58
CA PHE A 34 -0.64 3.06 -6.88
C PHE A 34 0.58 3.98 -6.95
N ASN A 35 0.92 4.47 -8.15
CA ASN A 35 2.04 5.38 -8.34
C ASN A 35 1.84 6.71 -7.61
N SER A 36 0.64 7.27 -7.67
CA SER A 36 0.30 8.53 -7.00
C SER A 36 0.28 8.39 -5.49
N PHE A 37 -0.28 7.29 -4.97
CA PHE A 37 -0.30 6.96 -3.55
C PHE A 37 1.11 6.73 -2.99
N SER A 38 1.95 5.99 -3.73
CA SER A 38 3.35 5.76 -3.35
C SER A 38 4.13 7.06 -3.24
N ARG A 39 4.01 7.97 -4.23
CA ARG A 39 4.62 9.30 -4.16
C ARG A 39 4.08 10.12 -2.99
N TRP A 40 2.77 10.10 -2.78
CA TRP A 40 2.14 10.81 -1.66
C TRP A 40 2.69 10.35 -0.30
N MET A 41 2.79 9.04 -0.07
CA MET A 41 3.34 8.51 1.18
C MET A 41 4.77 9.01 1.43
N GLN A 42 5.64 8.94 0.43
CA GLN A 42 7.02 9.40 0.54
C GLN A 42 7.09 10.91 0.83
N ARG A 43 6.32 11.73 0.12
CA ARG A 43 6.27 13.19 0.35
C ARG A 43 5.73 13.53 1.73
N CYS A 44 4.70 12.84 2.19
CA CYS A 44 4.14 13.02 3.53
C CYS A 44 5.15 12.62 4.62
N MET A 45 5.93 11.56 4.40
CA MET A 45 6.98 11.14 5.33
C MET A 45 8.16 12.11 5.37
N THR A 46 8.59 12.61 4.20
CA THR A 46 9.60 13.68 4.13
C THR A 46 9.13 14.92 4.92
N ALA A 47 7.88 15.34 4.72
CA ALA A 47 7.30 16.47 5.46
C ALA A 47 7.18 16.18 6.96
N ALA A 48 7.03 14.92 7.37
CA ALA A 48 7.00 14.50 8.78
C ALA A 48 8.39 14.51 9.45
N GLY A 49 9.44 14.82 8.70
CA GLY A 49 10.80 15.01 9.22
C GLY A 49 11.75 13.85 8.94
N LEU A 50 11.34 12.84 8.15
CA LEU A 50 12.23 11.76 7.74
C LEU A 50 12.26 11.58 6.22
N PRO A 51 13.25 12.16 5.52
CA PRO A 51 13.45 11.92 4.09
C PRO A 51 13.93 10.50 3.81
N ASP A 52 13.95 10.11 2.54
CA ASP A 52 14.59 8.90 2.01
C ASP A 52 14.06 7.56 2.53
N LEU A 53 12.83 7.54 3.07
CA LEU A 53 12.08 6.29 3.23
C LEU A 53 11.33 5.93 1.96
N SER A 54 11.47 4.67 1.55
CA SER A 54 10.66 4.10 0.46
C SER A 54 9.21 3.91 0.91
N SER A 55 8.29 3.77 -0.05
CA SER A 55 6.88 3.48 0.26
C SER A 55 6.72 2.18 1.06
N LEU A 56 7.52 1.16 0.75
CA LEU A 56 7.53 -0.09 1.49
C LEU A 56 7.97 0.10 2.95
N GLU A 57 9.05 0.85 3.19
CA GLU A 57 9.53 1.13 4.55
C GLU A 57 8.48 1.88 5.39
N ILE A 58 7.77 2.83 4.77
CA ILE A 58 6.67 3.56 5.40
C ILE A 58 5.51 2.62 5.75
N LEU A 59 5.13 1.73 4.83
CA LEU A 59 4.08 0.72 5.07
C LEU A 59 4.46 -0.23 6.21
N VAL A 60 5.70 -0.72 6.22
CA VAL A 60 6.22 -1.58 7.29
C VAL A 60 6.21 -0.85 8.63
N LEU A 61 6.68 0.40 8.69
CA LEU A 61 6.65 1.19 9.93
C LEU A 61 5.22 1.36 10.46
N HIS A 62 4.28 1.75 9.59
CA HIS A 62 2.87 1.91 9.99
C HIS A 62 2.22 0.59 10.41
N ASN A 63 2.53 -0.51 9.71
CA ASN A 63 2.05 -1.83 10.08
C ASN A 63 2.58 -2.23 11.46
N THR A 64 3.89 -2.09 11.71
CA THR A 64 4.49 -2.38 13.02
C THR A 64 3.88 -1.52 14.13
N ASN A 65 3.59 -0.24 13.86
CA ASN A 65 2.96 0.67 14.83
C ASN A 65 1.49 0.33 15.15
N HIS A 66 0.81 -0.44 14.29
CA HIS A 66 -0.61 -0.76 14.46
C HIS A 66 -0.87 -1.58 15.74
N ARG A 67 -1.83 -1.12 16.56
CA ARG A 67 -2.34 -1.77 17.79
C ARG A 67 -1.32 -1.95 18.92
N ASP A 68 -0.16 -1.30 18.87
CA ASP A 68 0.91 -1.39 19.89
C ASP A 68 1.25 -2.84 20.31
N ARG A 69 1.22 -3.74 19.32
CA ARG A 69 1.61 -5.14 19.46
C ARG A 69 2.83 -5.41 18.61
N GLU A 70 3.73 -6.21 19.18
CA GLU A 70 4.86 -6.76 18.48
C GLU A 70 4.43 -7.64 17.29
N LYS A 71 5.25 -7.69 16.25
CA LYS A 71 4.97 -8.43 15.01
C LYS A 71 6.19 -9.19 14.54
N ARG A 72 5.99 -10.34 13.91
CA ARG A 72 7.06 -11.05 13.20
C ARG A 72 7.12 -10.59 11.75
N LEU A 73 8.25 -10.86 11.09
CA LEU A 73 8.42 -10.63 9.65
C LEU A 73 7.29 -11.28 8.84
N SER A 74 6.94 -12.54 9.15
CA SER A 74 5.86 -13.27 8.47
C SER A 74 4.49 -12.62 8.63
N ASP A 75 4.18 -12.10 9.83
CA ASP A 75 2.91 -11.42 10.10
C ASP A 75 2.80 -10.12 9.27
N ILE A 76 3.91 -9.39 9.12
CA ILE A 76 3.98 -8.16 8.32
C ILE A 76 3.81 -8.48 6.83
N CYS A 77 4.53 -9.47 6.31
CA CYS A 77 4.40 -9.92 4.91
C CYS A 77 2.95 -10.33 4.60
N PHE A 78 2.35 -11.13 5.49
CA PHE A 78 0.97 -11.58 5.34
C PHE A 78 -0.02 -10.42 5.32
N LEU A 79 0.07 -9.48 6.27
CA LEU A 79 -0.87 -8.35 6.35
C LEU A 79 -0.73 -7.35 5.21
N LEU A 80 0.46 -7.21 4.63
CA LEU A 80 0.72 -6.29 3.52
C LEU A 80 0.55 -6.96 2.13
N ASN A 81 0.21 -8.25 2.08
CA ASN A 81 0.17 -9.06 0.86
C ASN A 81 1.49 -8.99 0.06
N ILE A 82 2.62 -9.24 0.73
CA ILE A 82 3.96 -9.20 0.12
C ILE A 82 4.58 -10.60 0.19
N GLU A 83 4.87 -11.18 -0.97
CA GLU A 83 5.51 -12.50 -1.07
C GLU A 83 7.03 -12.44 -0.83
N ASP A 84 7.70 -11.41 -1.35
CA ASP A 84 9.15 -11.26 -1.20
C ASP A 84 9.53 -10.81 0.21
N THR A 85 9.75 -11.80 1.09
CA THR A 85 10.19 -11.59 2.48
C THR A 85 11.52 -10.85 2.61
N HIS A 86 12.40 -10.90 1.60
CA HIS A 86 13.69 -10.21 1.68
C HIS A 86 13.51 -8.70 1.67
N THR A 87 12.60 -8.16 0.85
CA THR A 87 12.33 -6.71 0.79
C THR A 87 11.80 -6.17 2.13
N VAL A 88 10.88 -6.91 2.77
CA VAL A 88 10.35 -6.55 4.09
C VAL A 88 11.44 -6.65 5.16
N ASN A 89 12.30 -7.66 5.11
CA ASN A 89 13.44 -7.77 6.02
C ASN A 89 14.43 -6.60 5.85
N TYR A 90 14.72 -6.17 4.61
CA TYR A 90 15.54 -4.99 4.36
C TYR A 90 14.91 -3.72 4.96
N ALA A 91 13.60 -3.54 4.76
CA ALA A 91 12.87 -2.43 5.38
C ALA A 91 12.99 -2.45 6.91
N LEU A 92 12.76 -3.60 7.55
CA LEU A 92 12.89 -3.77 9.00
C LEU A 92 14.31 -3.46 9.49
N ARG A 93 15.35 -3.94 8.79
CA ARG A 93 16.75 -3.65 9.14
C ARG A 93 17.07 -2.16 9.05
N LYS A 94 16.56 -1.47 8.02
CA LYS A 94 16.75 -0.02 7.89
C LYS A 94 16.01 0.75 8.99
N LEU A 95 14.76 0.38 9.29
CA LEU A 95 13.97 1.03 10.33
C LEU A 95 14.57 0.82 11.74
N LEU A 96 15.17 -0.34 12.00
CA LEU A 96 15.97 -0.58 13.21
C LEU A 96 17.21 0.32 13.27
N LYS A 97 17.95 0.45 12.14
CA LYS A 97 19.13 1.33 12.05
C LYS A 97 18.80 2.81 12.28
N LEU A 98 17.57 3.21 11.97
CA LEU A 98 17.04 4.57 12.20
C LEU A 98 16.40 4.73 13.59
N ASP A 99 16.52 3.74 14.47
CA ASP A 99 15.93 3.71 15.81
C ASP A 99 14.41 3.90 15.86
N LEU A 100 13.70 3.65 14.75
CA LEU A 100 12.24 3.77 14.66
C LEU A 100 11.51 2.51 15.15
N LEU A 101 12.24 1.39 15.17
CA LEU A 101 11.76 0.11 15.69
C LEU A 101 12.74 -0.39 16.76
N THR A 102 12.25 -1.27 17.61
CA THR A 102 13.05 -2.16 18.45
C THR A 102 12.77 -3.60 18.06
N SER A 103 13.71 -4.50 18.33
CA SER A 103 13.55 -5.93 18.08
C SER A 103 13.91 -6.75 19.30
N GLU A 104 13.16 -7.81 19.54
CA GLU A 104 13.43 -8.80 20.56
C GLU A 104 13.50 -10.19 19.92
N LYS A 105 14.57 -10.93 20.21
CA LYS A 105 14.70 -12.32 19.75
C LYS A 105 14.16 -13.26 20.82
N ARG A 106 13.18 -14.09 20.45
CA ARG A 106 12.62 -15.13 21.32
C ARG A 106 12.76 -16.48 20.64
N GLY A 107 13.72 -17.28 21.11
CA GLY A 107 14.09 -18.54 20.45
C GLY A 107 14.60 -18.32 19.03
N LYS A 108 13.87 -18.85 18.04
CA LYS A 108 14.20 -18.72 16.61
C LYS A 108 13.50 -17.53 15.94
N GLU A 109 12.54 -16.89 16.62
CA GLU A 109 11.74 -15.80 16.05
C GLU A 109 12.24 -14.43 16.51
N VAL A 110 12.04 -13.42 15.65
CA VAL A 110 12.32 -12.02 15.94
C VAL A 110 11.00 -11.25 15.94
N PHE A 111 10.76 -10.52 17.03
CA PHE A 111 9.59 -9.70 17.25
C PHE A 111 10.00 -8.23 17.13
N TYR A 112 9.27 -7.48 16.31
CA TYR A 112 9.50 -6.06 16.07
C TYR A 112 8.41 -5.23 16.73
N ARG A 113 8.80 -4.12 17.38
CA ARG A 113 7.90 -3.15 17.98
C ARG A 113 8.32 -1.74 17.54
N THR A 114 7.37 -0.82 17.42
CA THR A 114 7.70 0.58 17.14
C THR A 114 8.26 1.25 18.39
N SER A 115 9.40 1.92 18.25
CA SER A 115 10.04 2.67 19.33
C SER A 115 9.25 3.97 19.64
N PRO A 116 9.54 4.67 20.76
CA PRO A 116 8.93 5.97 21.03
C PRO A 116 9.15 7.01 19.92
N SER A 117 10.34 7.04 19.31
CA SER A 117 10.63 7.93 18.17
C SER A 117 9.85 7.53 16.91
N GLY A 118 9.73 6.23 16.63
CA GLY A 118 8.90 5.73 15.53
C GLY A 118 7.41 6.02 15.71
N GLN A 119 6.90 5.93 16.95
CA GLN A 119 5.52 6.29 17.29
C GLN A 119 5.29 7.78 17.06
N LYS A 120 6.23 8.62 17.54
CA LYS A 120 6.19 10.07 17.32
C LYS A 120 6.16 10.40 15.82
N LEU A 121 7.04 9.81 15.03
CA LEU A 121 7.07 10.01 13.58
C LEU A 121 5.74 9.60 12.91
N CYS A 122 5.14 8.49 13.34
CA CYS A 122 3.81 8.08 12.85
C CYS A 122 2.71 9.10 13.21
N GLN A 123 2.79 9.75 14.37
CA GLN A 123 1.85 10.81 14.76
C GLN A 123 2.06 12.09 13.96
N ASP A 124 3.30 12.48 13.71
CA ASP A 124 3.65 13.66 12.90
C ASP A 124 3.16 13.44 11.45
N TYR A 125 3.38 12.25 10.88
CA TYR A 125 2.79 11.82 9.61
C TYR A 125 1.26 11.89 9.60
N ARG A 126 0.60 11.41 10.66
CA ARG A 126 -0.87 11.45 10.80
C ARG A 126 -1.38 12.89 10.80
N ALA A 127 -0.71 13.80 11.50
CA ALA A 127 -1.08 15.21 11.56
C ALA A 127 -1.01 15.87 10.17
N LEU A 128 0.08 15.63 9.44
CA LEU A 128 0.25 16.13 8.07
C LEU A 128 -0.76 15.53 7.11
N ARG A 129 -1.01 14.22 7.18
CA ARG A 129 -2.06 13.57 6.38
C ARG A 129 -3.43 14.20 6.63
N LYS A 130 -3.75 14.52 7.89
CA LYS A 130 -5.00 15.21 8.23
C LYS A 130 -5.06 16.59 7.57
N GLN A 131 -3.98 17.36 7.67
CA GLN A 131 -3.93 18.74 7.16
C GLN A 131 -3.96 18.81 5.63
N CYS A 132 -3.18 17.97 4.95
CA CYS A 132 -2.93 18.08 3.51
C CYS A 132 -3.89 17.24 2.66
N LEU A 133 -4.35 16.08 3.13
CA LEU A 133 -5.19 15.17 2.35
C LEU A 133 -6.63 15.11 2.88
N LEU A 134 -6.82 14.83 4.16
CA LEU A 134 -8.18 14.61 4.68
C LEU A 134 -9.05 15.88 4.69
N ARG A 135 -8.44 17.07 4.80
CA ARG A 135 -9.19 18.35 4.74
C ARG A 135 -9.73 18.67 3.35
N ILE A 136 -9.05 18.22 2.29
CA ILE A 136 -9.45 18.51 0.90
C ILE A 136 -10.33 17.40 0.31
N LEU A 137 -10.29 16.20 0.89
CA LEU A 137 -10.99 15.01 0.40
C LEU A 137 -12.51 15.19 0.24
N PRO A 138 -13.25 15.87 1.14
CA PRO A 138 -14.69 16.10 0.97
C PRO A 138 -15.04 16.91 -0.29
N ASN A 139 -14.12 17.75 -0.78
CA ASN A 139 -14.34 18.57 -1.96
C ASN A 139 -14.02 17.81 -3.27
N ALA A 140 -13.49 16.59 -3.17
CA ALA A 140 -13.08 15.78 -4.32
C ALA A 140 -14.22 14.92 -4.92
N GLY A 141 -15.45 15.05 -4.40
CA GLY A 141 -16.62 14.34 -4.94
C GLY A 141 -16.68 12.84 -4.61
N VAL A 142 -15.77 12.31 -3.79
CA VAL A 142 -15.79 10.92 -3.32
C VAL A 142 -16.04 10.89 -1.82
N ASP A 143 -17.28 10.63 -1.43
CA ASP A 143 -17.66 10.55 -0.04
C ASP A 143 -17.14 9.27 0.66
N GLY A 144 -17.37 9.18 1.97
CA GLY A 144 -16.91 8.03 2.75
C GLY A 144 -17.57 6.70 2.40
N ALA A 145 -18.79 6.70 1.86
CA ALA A 145 -19.48 5.47 1.47
C ALA A 145 -18.90 4.92 0.16
N GLU A 146 -18.66 5.79 -0.82
CA GLU A 146 -18.03 5.41 -2.09
C GLU A 146 -16.59 4.93 -1.86
N GLN A 147 -15.82 5.61 -0.99
CA GLN A 147 -14.48 5.14 -0.60
C GLN A 147 -14.50 3.73 0.01
N ARG A 148 -15.51 3.40 0.82
CA ARG A 148 -15.66 2.06 1.41
C ARG A 148 -15.95 1.01 0.35
N LYS A 149 -16.78 1.34 -0.64
CA LYS A 149 -17.09 0.46 -1.78
C LYS A 149 -15.86 0.20 -2.63
N ILE A 150 -15.15 1.26 -3.05
CA ILE A 150 -13.89 1.17 -3.80
C ILE A 150 -12.87 0.31 -3.03
N ALA A 151 -12.73 0.52 -1.72
CA ALA A 151 -11.82 -0.27 -0.89
C ALA A 151 -12.21 -1.76 -0.83
N ALA A 152 -13.51 -2.10 -0.84
CA ALA A 152 -13.97 -3.48 -0.92
C ALA A 152 -13.63 -4.11 -2.27
N THR A 153 -13.86 -3.40 -3.37
CA THR A 153 -13.51 -3.83 -4.73
C THR A 153 -12.00 -4.08 -4.85
N LEU A 154 -11.15 -3.17 -4.36
CA LEU A 154 -9.69 -3.35 -4.38
C LEU A 154 -9.25 -4.63 -3.64
N ARG A 155 -9.86 -4.94 -2.49
CA ARG A 155 -9.55 -6.19 -1.76
C ARG A 155 -10.02 -7.42 -2.51
N ALA A 156 -11.21 -7.38 -3.12
CA ALA A 156 -11.71 -8.50 -3.92
C ALA A 156 -10.81 -8.76 -5.14
N MET A 157 -10.43 -7.70 -5.87
CA MET A 157 -9.52 -7.79 -7.01
C MET A 157 -8.15 -8.33 -6.62
N SER A 158 -7.59 -7.93 -5.47
CA SER A 158 -6.35 -8.51 -4.95
C SER A 158 -6.42 -10.04 -4.84
N GLY A 159 -7.51 -10.58 -4.29
CA GLY A 159 -7.68 -12.03 -4.18
C GLY A 159 -7.84 -12.74 -5.54
N LEU A 160 -8.48 -12.09 -6.51
CA LEU A 160 -8.58 -12.60 -7.88
C LEU A 160 -7.22 -12.63 -8.57
N TYR A 161 -6.39 -11.60 -8.39
CA TYR A 161 -5.02 -11.59 -8.91
C TYR A 161 -4.17 -12.70 -8.30
N ASP A 162 -4.27 -12.95 -6.99
CA ASP A 162 -3.54 -14.05 -6.36
C ASP A 162 -3.97 -15.41 -6.94
N GLN A 163 -5.27 -15.59 -7.23
CA GLN A 163 -5.79 -16.79 -7.87
C GLN A 163 -5.29 -16.92 -9.31
N ALA A 164 -5.36 -15.85 -10.10
CA ALA A 164 -4.90 -15.81 -11.48
C ALA A 164 -3.40 -16.10 -11.59
N SER A 165 -2.59 -15.53 -10.71
CA SER A 165 -1.14 -15.78 -10.64
C SER A 165 -0.81 -17.25 -10.38
N ARG A 166 -1.53 -17.91 -9.48
CA ARG A 166 -1.36 -19.35 -9.23
C ARG A 166 -1.74 -20.20 -10.44
N ALA A 167 -2.85 -19.86 -11.11
CA ALA A 167 -3.24 -20.53 -12.34
C ALA A 167 -2.19 -20.36 -13.44
N ALA A 168 -1.67 -19.14 -13.61
CA ALA A 168 -0.62 -18.84 -14.58
C ALA A 168 0.68 -19.60 -14.30
N ALA A 169 1.08 -19.77 -13.04
CA ALA A 169 2.28 -20.53 -12.67
C ALA A 169 2.16 -22.05 -12.92
N SER A 170 0.94 -22.55 -13.15
CA SER A 170 0.68 -23.97 -13.45
C SER A 170 0.57 -24.30 -14.94
N LEU A 171 0.64 -23.28 -15.82
CA LEU A 171 0.68 -23.40 -17.27
C LEU A 171 2.13 -23.57 -17.75
#